data_AF-A0A2G9T5F5-F1
#
_entry.id   AF-A0A2G9T5F5-F1
#
_cell.length_a   1.000
_cell.length_b   1.000
_cell.length_c   1.000
_cell.angle_alpha   90.00
_cell.angle_beta   90.00
_cell.angle_gamma   90.00
#
_symmetry.space_group_name_H-M   'P 1'
#
loop_
_entity.id
_entity.type
_entity.pdbx_description
1 polymer ?
#
loop_
_entity_poly.entity_id
_entity_poly.type
_entity_poly.pdbx_seq_one_letter_code
_entity_poly.pdbx_strand_id
1 'polypeptide(L)'
;MTINYNLAVSTSKPWTLFKLLLKWRGSIWKAVILELVVWLMFYGILSIIYRTAMSHDQQRTFERIVQYCDARLNYIPLNFMLGFFVTAVVNRWTTLYQIIGFIDK
;
A
#
# COMPACT_ATOMS: atom_id res chain seq x y z
N MET A 1 -9.29 -16.34 -2.74
CA MET A 1 -9.52 -17.40 -1.74
C MET A 1 -9.67 -16.74 -0.38
N THR A 2 -10.72 -17.04 0.37
CA THR A 2 -10.95 -16.53 1.72
C THR A 2 -9.88 -17.07 2.67
N ILE A 3 -9.39 -16.24 3.58
CA ILE A 3 -8.35 -16.62 4.54
C ILE A 3 -8.92 -16.44 5.92
N ASN A 4 -9.25 -17.56 6.57
CA ASN A 4 -9.68 -17.54 7.95
C ASN A 4 -8.47 -17.37 8.87
N TYR A 5 -8.48 -16.31 9.67
CA TYR A 5 -7.51 -16.08 10.74
C TYR A 5 -8.18 -15.82 12.09
N ASN A 6 -9.49 -16.03 12.22
CA ASN A 6 -10.27 -15.73 13.44
C ASN A 6 -9.69 -16.40 14.69
N LEU A 7 -9.29 -17.67 14.59
CA LEU A 7 -8.68 -18.39 15.71
C LEU A 7 -7.35 -17.77 16.16
N ALA A 8 -6.58 -17.23 15.21
CA ALA A 8 -5.29 -16.61 15.50
C ALA A 8 -5.43 -15.26 16.22
N VAL A 9 -6.54 -14.54 16.02
CA VAL A 9 -6.87 -13.26 16.70
C VAL A 9 -7.83 -13.40 17.87
N SER A 10 -8.09 -14.63 18.32
CA SER A 10 -8.95 -14.88 19.49
C SER A 10 -8.37 -14.32 20.80
N THR A 11 -7.06 -14.06 20.86
CA THR A 11 -6.37 -13.51 22.05
C THR A 11 -5.84 -12.10 21.79
N SER A 12 -6.11 -11.17 22.70
CA SER A 12 -5.75 -9.73 22.64
C SER A 12 -4.27 -9.40 22.90
N LYS A 13 -3.36 -10.37 22.74
CA LYS A 13 -1.92 -10.14 22.91
C LYS A 13 -1.42 -9.21 21.78
N PRO A 14 -0.64 -8.15 22.09
CA PRO A 14 -0.11 -7.24 21.05
C PRO A 14 0.76 -7.96 20.00
N TRP A 15 1.44 -9.04 20.42
CA TRP A 15 2.24 -9.89 19.54
C TRP A 15 1.43 -10.60 18.44
N THR A 16 0.13 -10.79 18.66
CA THR A 16 -0.77 -11.44 17.69
C THR A 16 -0.91 -10.64 16.40
N LEU A 17 -1.02 -9.31 16.51
CA LEU A 17 -1.11 -8.41 15.35
C LEU A 17 0.20 -8.40 14.56
N PHE A 18 1.34 -8.37 15.26
CA PHE A 18 2.65 -8.43 14.60
C PHE A 18 2.85 -9.74 13.83
N LYS A 19 2.43 -10.87 14.41
CA LYS A 19 2.43 -12.17 13.71
C LYS A 19 1.55 -12.17 12.44
N LEU A 20 0.42 -11.46 12.45
CA LEU A 20 -0.44 -11.35 11.27
C LEU A 20 0.22 -10.56 10.13
N LEU A 21 0.95 -9.49 10.45
CA LEU A 21 1.68 -8.70 9.44
C LEU A 21 2.73 -9.52 8.69
N LEU A 22 3.33 -10.51 9.34
CA LEU A 22 4.35 -11.39 8.75
C LEU A 22 3.78 -12.60 8.00
N LYS A 23 2.46 -12.82 8.03
CA LYS A 23 1.85 -13.92 7.27
C LYS A 23 1.99 -13.63 5.77
N TRP A 24 2.20 -14.66 4.94
CA TRP A 24 2.34 -14.48 3.48
C TRP A 24 1.01 -14.65 2.71
N ARG A 25 0.20 -15.65 3.09
CA ARG A 25 -1.05 -15.93 2.39
C ARG A 25 -2.07 -14.81 2.66
N GLY A 26 -2.41 -14.08 1.59
CA GLY A 26 -3.34 -12.94 1.55
C GLY A 26 -2.95 -11.78 2.45
N SER A 27 -1.66 -11.59 2.66
CA SER A 27 -1.15 -10.38 3.28
C SER A 27 -0.92 -9.28 2.27
N ILE A 28 -0.76 -8.07 2.79
CA ILE A 28 -0.42 -6.86 2.02
C ILE A 28 0.89 -7.06 1.26
N TRP A 29 1.86 -7.78 1.85
CA TRP A 29 3.13 -8.08 1.19
C TRP A 29 2.93 -8.79 -0.14
N LYS A 30 2.12 -9.85 -0.17
CA LYS A 30 1.85 -10.57 -1.41
C LYS A 30 1.12 -9.69 -2.44
N ALA A 31 0.30 -8.74 -1.98
CA ALA A 31 -0.47 -7.86 -2.85
C ALA A 31 0.37 -6.72 -3.46
N VAL A 32 1.37 -6.20 -2.73
CA VAL A 32 2.09 -4.97 -3.11
C VAL A 32 3.55 -5.22 -3.51
N ILE A 33 4.06 -6.45 -3.37
CA ILE A 33 5.49 -6.74 -3.61
C ILE A 33 5.95 -6.37 -5.02
N LEU A 34 5.11 -6.55 -6.04
CA LEU A 34 5.47 -6.25 -7.42
C LEU A 34 5.58 -4.74 -7.61
N GLU A 35 4.57 -3.98 -7.17
CA GLU A 35 4.54 -2.53 -7.25
C GLU A 35 5.70 -1.91 -6.44
N LEU A 36 5.99 -2.47 -5.26
CA LEU A 36 7.09 -2.04 -4.41
C LEU A 36 8.45 -2.27 -5.09
N VAL A 37 8.67 -3.43 -5.69
CA VAL A 37 9.92 -3.73 -6.42
C VAL A 37 10.09 -2.78 -7.60
N VAL A 38 9.03 -2.54 -8.37
CA VAL A 38 9.07 -1.60 -9.50
C VAL A 38 9.39 -0.18 -9.00
N TRP A 39 8.75 0.27 -7.93
CA TRP A 39 9.00 1.58 -7.33
C TRP A 39 10.45 1.72 -6.84
N LEU A 40 10.97 0.71 -6.13
CA LEU A 40 12.36 0.67 -5.64
C LEU A 40 13.37 0.66 -6.79
N MET A 41 13.08 -0.04 -7.88
CA MET A 41 13.93 -0.06 -9.07
C MET A 41 14.05 1.34 -9.68
N PHE A 42 12.93 2.02 -9.92
CA PHE A 42 12.95 3.40 -10.45
C PHE A 42 13.65 4.37 -9.51
N TYR A 43 13.34 4.32 -8.21
CA TYR A 43 13.99 5.15 -7.21
C TYR A 43 15.50 4.90 -7.17
N GLY A 44 15.92 3.63 -7.19
CA GLY A 44 17.33 3.23 -7.20
C GLY A 44 18.06 3.73 -8.44
N ILE A 45 17.48 3.57 -9.63
CA ILE A 45 18.04 4.06 -10.89
C ILE A 45 18.25 5.58 -10.84
N LEU A 46 17.23 6.33 -10.42
CA LEU A 46 17.34 7.79 -10.29
C LEU A 46 18.41 8.19 -9.27
N SER A 47 18.50 7.48 -8.14
CA SER A 47 19.52 7.75 -7.12
C SER A 47 20.94 7.49 -7.63
N ILE A 48 21.14 6.42 -8.41
CA ILE A 48 22.43 6.11 -9.03
C ILE A 48 22.80 7.21 -10.04
N ILE A 49 21.89 7.56 -10.97
CA ILE A 49 22.13 8.60 -11.97
C ILE A 49 22.51 9.93 -11.30
N TYR A 50 21.77 10.33 -10.25
CA TYR A 50 22.06 11.54 -9.49
C TYR A 50 23.47 11.54 -8.90
N ARG A 51 23.91 10.42 -8.31
CA ARG A 51 25.20 10.30 -7.63
C ARG A 51 26.39 10.13 -8.56
N THR A 52 26.23 9.40 -9.67
CA THR A 52 27.38 8.97 -10.49
C THR A 52 27.47 9.64 -11.85
N ALA A 53 26.35 10.10 -12.43
CA ALA A 53 26.31 10.60 -13.80
C ALA A 53 26.08 12.12 -13.90
N MET A 54 25.51 12.74 -12.87
CA MET A 54 25.08 14.13 -12.90
C MET A 54 26.18 15.09 -12.42
N SER A 55 26.43 16.18 -13.16
CA SER A 55 27.34 17.25 -12.74
C SER A 55 26.72 18.17 -11.68
N HIS A 56 27.52 18.98 -11.00
CA HIS A 56 27.06 19.84 -9.90
C HIS A 56 25.92 20.81 -10.30
N ASP A 57 25.99 21.41 -11.49
CA ASP A 57 24.94 22.32 -11.97
C ASP A 57 23.65 21.57 -12.34
N GLN A 58 23.79 20.37 -12.87
CA GLN A 58 22.66 19.50 -13.19
C GLN A 58 21.98 19.03 -11.89
N GLN A 59 22.74 18.63 -10.87
CA GLN A 59 22.22 18.22 -9.55
C GLN A 59 21.39 19.34 -8.92
N ARG A 60 21.88 20.58 -8.95
CA ARG A 60 21.14 21.75 -8.45
C ARG A 60 19.81 21.96 -9.16
N THR A 61 19.76 21.69 -10.46
CA THR A 61 18.52 21.78 -11.25
C THR A 61 17.57 20.64 -10.87
N PHE A 62 18.07 19.42 -10.71
CA PHE A 62 17.29 18.26 -10.27
C PHE A 62 16.68 18.47 -8.89
N GLU A 63 17.45 18.98 -7.93
CA GLU A 63 16.96 19.29 -6.57
C GLU A 63 15.78 20.27 -6.59
N ARG A 64 15.83 21.30 -7.44
CA ARG A 64 14.70 22.23 -7.61
C ARG A 64 13.46 21.53 -8.15
N ILE A 65 13.61 20.60 -9.08
CA ILE A 65 12.49 19.81 -9.62
C ILE A 65 11.89 18.92 -8.52
N VAL A 66 12.74 18.24 -7.74
CA VAL A 66 12.28 17.39 -6.62
C VAL A 66 11.51 18.21 -5.59
N GLN A 67 12.04 19.37 -5.19
CA GLN A 67 11.35 20.29 -4.27
C GLN A 67 10.01 20.77 -4.82
N TYR A 68 9.95 21.08 -6.11
CA TYR A 68 8.70 21.48 -6.78
C TYR A 68 7.66 20.35 -6.75
N CYS A 69 8.07 19.11 -7.04
CA CYS A 69 7.19 17.95 -6.98
C CYS A 69 6.67 17.69 -5.55
N ASP A 70 7.57 17.71 -4.56
CA ASP A 70 7.24 17.48 -3.15
C ASP A 70 6.20 18.50 -2.63
N ALA A 71 6.39 19.78 -2.97
CA ALA A 71 5.44 20.84 -2.63
C ALA A 71 4.04 20.61 -3.22
N ARG A 72 3.93 19.91 -4.35
CA ARG A 72 2.65 19.66 -5.02
C ARG A 72 1.96 18.36 -4.58
N LEU A 73 2.70 17.37 -4.08
CA LEU A 73 2.14 16.08 -3.64
C LEU A 73 1.11 16.24 -2.51
N ASN A 74 1.35 17.18 -1.58
CA ASN A 74 0.46 17.44 -0.44
C ASN A 74 -0.88 18.11 -0.85
N TYR A 75 -1.01 18.59 -2.08
CA TYR A 75 -2.21 19.28 -2.54
C TYR A 75 -3.40 18.33 -2.74
N ILE A 76 -3.14 17.05 -3.03
CA ILE A 76 -4.19 16.06 -3.29
C ILE A 76 -4.45 15.29 -1.99
N PRO A 77 -5.67 15.33 -1.42
CA PRO A 77 -6.00 14.62 -0.18
C PRO A 77 -6.23 13.12 -0.45
N LEU A 78 -5.18 12.41 -0.88
CA LEU A 78 -5.23 11.01 -1.28
C LEU A 78 -5.75 10.11 -0.14
N ASN A 79 -5.34 10.38 1.10
CA ASN A 79 -5.78 9.62 2.27
C ASN A 79 -7.31 9.67 2.46
N PHE A 80 -7.89 10.86 2.28
CA PHE A 80 -9.33 11.06 2.38
C PHE A 80 -10.05 10.27 1.29
N MET A 81 -9.64 10.45 0.03
CA MET A 81 -10.23 9.76 -1.12
C MET A 81 -10.15 8.24 -0.99
N LEU A 82 -8.99 7.72 -0.56
CA LEU A 82 -8.78 6.30 -0.33
C LEU A 82 -9.72 5.77 0.76
N GLY A 83 -9.91 6.54 1.84
CA GLY A 83 -10.85 6.19 2.91
C GLY A 83 -12.29 5.99 2.42
N PHE A 84 -12.82 6.92 1.62
CA PHE A 84 -14.17 6.76 1.04
C PHE A 84 -14.23 5.58 0.08
N PHE A 85 -13.24 5.45 -0.79
CA PHE A 85 -13.20 4.38 -1.78
C PHE A 85 -13.19 3.00 -1.11
N VAL A 86 -12.28 2.78 -0.15
CA VAL A 86 -12.19 1.51 0.58
C VAL A 86 -13.47 1.22 1.34
N THR A 87 -14.06 2.21 2.02
CA THR A 87 -15.33 2.04 2.75
C THR A 87 -16.46 1.61 1.82
N ALA A 88 -16.58 2.25 0.65
CA ALA A 88 -17.60 1.89 -0.33
C ALA A 88 -17.41 0.47 -0.89
N VAL A 89 -16.17 0.06 -1.15
CA VAL A 89 -15.86 -1.29 -1.63
C VAL A 89 -16.17 -2.35 -0.58
N VAL A 90 -15.77 -2.13 0.68
CA VAL A 90 -16.03 -3.06 1.80
C VAL A 90 -17.54 -3.22 2.03
N ASN A 91 -18.30 -2.11 2.00
CA ASN A 91 -19.76 -2.16 2.17
C ASN A 91 -20.42 -3.03 1.10
N ARG A 92 -20.04 -2.84 -0.17
CA ARG A 92 -20.54 -3.65 -1.29
C ARG A 92 -20.18 -5.12 -1.15
N TRP A 93 -18.94 -5.42 -0.78
CA TRP A 93 -18.49 -6.79 -0.56
C TRP A 93 -19.30 -7.50 0.54
N THR A 94 -19.58 -6.81 1.65
CA THR A 94 -20.40 -7.36 2.73
C THR A 94 -21.84 -7.59 2.30
N THR A 95 -22.45 -6.66 1.56
CA THR A 95 -23.80 -6.85 1.01
C THR A 95 -23.85 -8.07 0.08
N LEU A 96 -22.86 -8.21 -0.82
CA LEU A 96 -22.76 -9.37 -1.71
C LEU A 96 -22.65 -10.69 -0.93
N TYR A 97 -21.96 -10.70 0.20
CA TYR A 97 -21.86 -11.88 1.06
C TYR A 97 -23.19 -12.21 1.75
N GLN A 98 -23.95 -11.20 2.20
CA GLN A 98 -25.22 -11.39 2.90
C GLN A 98 -26.36 -11.86 2.00
N ILE A 99 -26.33 -11.52 0.71
CA ILE A 99 -27.35 -11.96 -0.26
C ILE A 99 -27.10 -13.37 -0.81
N ILE A 100 -26.00 -14.03 -0.42
CA ILE A 100 -25.77 -15.43 -0.80
C ILE A 100 -26.89 -16.27 -0.17
N GLY A 101 -27.73 -16.86 -1.01
CA GLY A 101 -28.83 -17.71 -0.57
C GLY A 101 -28.31 -19.01 0.03
N PHE A 102 -28.57 -19.22 1.32
CA PHE A 102 -28.38 -20.51 1.98
C PHE A 102 -29.72 -21.26 2.00
N ILE A 103 -29.66 -22.58 1.81
CA ILE A 103 -30.85 -23.47 1.83
C ILE A 103 -31.28 -23.75 3.28
N ASP A 104 -30.35 -23.62 4.22
CA ASP A 104 -30.58 -23.83 5.63
C ASP A 104 -31.44 -22.67 6.20
N LYS A 105 -32.62 -23.03 6.72
CA LYS A 105 -33.48 -22.14 7.51
C LYS A 105 -33.07 -22.14 8.98
#